data_AF-A0A5B0BPT8-F1
#
_entry.id   AF-A0A5B0BPT8-F1
#
_cell.length_a   1.000
_cell.length_b   1.000
_cell.length_c   1.000
_cell.angle_alpha   90.00
_cell.angle_beta   90.00
_cell.angle_gamma   90.00
#
_symmetry.space_group_name_H-M   'P 1'
#
loop_
_entity.id
_entity.type
_entity.pdbx_description
1 polymer ?
#
loop_
_entity_poly.entity_id
_entity_poly.type
_entity_poly.pdbx_seq_one_letter_code
_entity_poly.pdbx_strand_id
1 'polypeptide(L)'
;MTMCKRELRKSRLAVLAKIDRLDAERCDFCINGDRNHSAAKSNCGCEAAVKIRQLGIHLYELTPVRKDDSGIWIENLRKSEEHVSFDTLTIELYRKMKVANMNDRAIVKFFRVGSRRLVKWKKDNGLSGNFKKEESIK
;
A
#
# COMPACT_ATOMS: atom_id res chain seq x y z
N MET A 1 -5.48 7.96 13.39
CA MET A 1 -6.92 7.84 13.08
C MET A 1 -7.07 7.27 11.68
N THR A 2 -7.63 6.07 11.55
CA THR A 2 -7.83 5.40 10.25
C THR A 2 -9.21 5.77 9.72
N MET A 3 -9.29 6.47 8.59
CA MET A 3 -10.57 6.92 8.00
C MET A 3 -11.34 5.75 7.40
N CYS A 4 -12.67 5.70 7.55
CA CYS A 4 -13.47 4.64 6.95
C CYS A 4 -13.65 4.83 5.43
N LYS A 5 -14.03 3.77 4.69
CA LYS A 5 -14.20 3.80 3.22
C LYS A 5 -15.14 4.91 2.73
N ARG A 6 -16.20 5.19 3.49
CA ARG A 6 -17.19 6.23 3.14
C ARG A 6 -16.57 7.64 3.27
N GLU A 7 -15.76 7.86 4.30
CA GLU A 7 -15.06 9.12 4.52
C GLU A 7 -13.96 9.32 3.48
N LEU A 8 -13.18 8.29 3.15
CA LEU A 8 -12.19 8.35 2.07
C LEU A 8 -12.84 8.74 0.73
N ARG A 9 -13.98 8.14 0.39
CA ARG A 9 -14.73 8.49 -0.83
C ARG A 9 -15.18 9.94 -0.81
N LYS A 10 -15.73 10.43 0.32
CA LYS A 10 -16.15 11.84 0.47
C LYS A 10 -14.95 12.79 0.34
N SER A 11 -13.84 12.49 0.99
CA SER A 11 -12.61 13.30 0.91
C SER A 11 -12.07 13.35 -0.50
N ARG A 12 -12.03 12.21 -1.21
CA ARG A 12 -11.58 12.15 -2.61
C ARG A 12 -12.45 13.02 -3.53
N LEU A 13 -13.77 12.92 -3.39
CA LEU A 13 -14.71 13.75 -4.15
C LEU A 13 -14.55 15.23 -3.84
N ALA A 14 -14.31 15.59 -2.57
CA ALA A 14 -14.07 16.98 -2.18
C ALA A 14 -12.77 17.54 -2.78
N VAL A 15 -11.71 16.74 -2.89
CA VAL A 15 -10.47 17.14 -3.55
C VAL A 15 -10.68 17.30 -5.05
N LEU A 16 -11.35 16.36 -5.71
CA LEU A 16 -11.68 16.45 -7.14
C LEU A 16 -12.51 17.70 -7.45
N ALA A 17 -13.56 17.97 -6.68
CA ALA A 17 -14.39 19.17 -6.87
C ALA A 17 -13.60 20.49 -6.68
N LYS A 18 -12.55 20.50 -5.84
CA LYS A 18 -11.66 21.65 -5.70
C LYS A 18 -10.74 21.80 -6.91
N ILE A 19 -10.25 20.69 -7.47
CA ILE A 19 -9.46 20.69 -8.70
C ILE A 19 -10.29 21.26 -9.85
N ASP A 20 -11.52 20.79 -10.04
CA ASP A 20 -12.40 21.26 -11.12
C ASP A 20 -12.65 22.77 -11.07
N ARG A 21 -12.82 23.33 -9.85
CA ARG A 21 -12.97 24.78 -9.67
C ARG A 21 -11.71 25.54 -10.06
N LEU A 22 -10.55 25.08 -9.61
CA LEU A 22 -9.27 25.71 -9.92
C LEU A 22 -8.90 25.57 -11.40
N ASP A 23 -9.37 24.51 -12.07
CA ASP A 23 -9.07 24.29 -13.49
C ASP A 23 -9.70 25.39 -14.36
N ALA A 24 -10.87 25.90 -13.96
CA ALA A 24 -11.51 27.05 -14.57
C ALA A 24 -10.78 28.39 -14.33
N GLU A 25 -9.91 28.46 -13.31
CA GLU A 25 -9.13 29.66 -12.95
C GLU A 25 -7.70 29.61 -13.50
N ARG A 26 -7.34 28.56 -14.25
CA ARG A 26 -6.01 28.46 -14.86
C ARG A 26 -5.86 29.49 -15.96
N CYS A 27 -4.64 29.99 -16.14
CA CYS A 27 -4.33 30.81 -17.29
C CYS A 27 -4.28 29.97 -18.58
N ASP A 28 -4.48 30.60 -19.72
CA ASP A 28 -4.46 29.97 -21.04
C ASP A 28 -3.18 29.18 -21.30
N PHE A 29 -2.04 29.68 -20.81
CA PHE A 29 -0.76 28.98 -20.91
C PHE A 29 -0.78 27.65 -20.17
N CYS A 30 -1.34 27.61 -18.96
CA CYS A 30 -1.45 26.38 -18.20
C CYS A 30 -2.55 25.47 -18.75
N ILE A 31 -3.64 26.00 -19.30
CA ILE A 31 -4.73 25.19 -19.89
C ILE A 31 -4.23 24.46 -21.14
N ASN A 32 -3.50 25.16 -22.01
CA ASN A 32 -3.04 24.66 -23.31
C ASN A 32 -1.66 23.99 -23.26
N GLY A 33 -0.93 24.13 -22.15
CA GLY A 33 0.34 23.46 -21.96
C GLY A 33 0.15 21.94 -21.92
N ASP A 34 0.74 21.24 -22.88
CA ASP A 34 0.67 19.78 -22.95
C ASP A 34 1.00 19.14 -21.60
N ARG A 35 0.18 18.15 -21.21
CA ARG A 35 0.23 17.43 -19.92
C ARG A 35 1.59 16.76 -19.63
N ASN A 36 2.52 16.80 -20.60
CA ASN A 36 3.86 16.21 -20.56
C ASN A 36 5.00 17.23 -20.34
N HIS A 37 4.72 18.52 -20.12
CA HIS A 37 5.78 19.42 -19.71
C HIS A 37 6.22 19.12 -18.27
N SER A 38 7.30 18.34 -18.17
CA SER A 38 8.13 18.20 -16.97
C SER A 38 8.28 19.55 -16.28
N ALA A 39 8.08 19.58 -14.96
CA ALA A 39 8.06 20.74 -14.06
C ALA A 39 9.23 21.75 -14.18
N ALA A 40 10.20 21.49 -15.04
CA ALA A 40 11.39 22.31 -15.28
C ALA A 40 11.21 23.44 -16.32
N LYS A 41 10.10 23.55 -17.06
CA LYS A 41 9.97 24.54 -18.16
C LYS A 41 8.73 25.45 -18.17
N SER A 42 7.95 25.51 -17.09
CA SER A 42 6.87 26.50 -17.00
C SER A 42 7.17 27.52 -15.90
N ASN A 43 7.79 28.64 -16.27
CA ASN A 43 7.89 29.85 -15.43
C ASN A 43 6.50 30.53 -15.27
N CYS A 44 5.44 29.76 -15.13
CA CYS A 44 4.09 30.28 -14.98
C CYS A 44 3.76 30.40 -13.49
N GLY A 45 3.57 31.63 -13.01
CA GLY A 45 3.12 31.95 -11.67
C GLY A 45 1.63 31.70 -11.41
N CYS A 46 0.97 30.84 -12.20
CA CYS A 46 -0.44 30.54 -12.05
C CYS A 46 -0.70 29.82 -10.71
N GLU A 47 -1.29 30.54 -9.77
CA GLU A 47 -1.61 30.04 -8.43
C GLU A 47 -2.57 28.84 -8.49
N ALA A 48 -3.56 28.89 -9.40
CA ALA A 48 -4.49 27.80 -9.62
C ALA A 48 -3.77 26.51 -10.04
N ALA A 49 -2.81 26.59 -10.97
CA ALA A 49 -2.01 25.45 -11.40
C ALA A 49 -1.12 24.90 -10.27
N VAL A 50 -0.57 25.76 -9.41
CA VAL A 50 0.19 25.34 -8.22
C VAL A 50 -0.71 24.56 -7.25
N LYS A 51 -1.89 25.10 -6.94
CA LYS A 51 -2.87 24.47 -6.02
C LYS A 51 -3.39 23.14 -6.58
N ILE A 52 -3.63 23.04 -7.89
CA ILE A 52 -4.02 21.77 -8.54
C ILE A 52 -2.94 20.71 -8.34
N ARG A 53 -1.66 21.04 -8.52
CA ARG A 53 -0.56 20.09 -8.27
C ARG A 53 -0.54 19.60 -6.82
N GLN A 54 -0.71 20.51 -5.86
CA GLN A 54 -0.78 20.16 -4.44
C GLN A 54 -1.98 19.25 -4.14
N LEU A 55 -3.15 19.56 -4.69
CA LEU A 55 -4.35 18.74 -4.55
C LEU A 55 -4.19 17.38 -5.24
N GLY A 56 -3.44 17.29 -6.34
CA GLY A 56 -3.09 16.03 -7.00
C GLY A 56 -2.27 15.10 -6.10
N ILE A 57 -1.30 15.65 -5.35
CA ILE A 57 -0.54 14.88 -4.33
C ILE A 57 -1.49 14.38 -3.24
N HIS A 58 -2.36 15.24 -2.72
CA HIS A 58 -3.32 14.85 -1.70
C HIS A 58 -4.33 13.81 -2.21
N LEU A 59 -4.74 13.90 -3.48
CA LEU A 59 -5.60 12.90 -4.13
C LEU A 59 -4.90 11.54 -4.25
N TYR A 60 -3.61 11.53 -4.58
CA TYR A 60 -2.79 10.34 -4.63
C TYR A 60 -2.71 9.66 -3.25
N GLU A 61 -2.53 10.43 -2.18
CA GLU A 61 -2.56 9.92 -0.80
C GLU A 61 -3.92 9.35 -0.38
N LEU A 62 -5.01 9.88 -0.95
CA LEU A 62 -6.39 9.42 -0.68
C LEU A 62 -6.82 8.23 -1.55
N THR A 63 -6.03 7.85 -2.56
CA THR A 63 -6.41 6.79 -3.50
C THR A 63 -5.91 5.44 -2.99
N PRO A 64 -6.80 4.50 -2.62
CA PRO A 64 -6.37 3.19 -2.19
C PRO A 64 -5.74 2.43 -3.34
N VAL A 65 -4.57 1.88 -3.06
CA VAL A 65 -3.83 0.90 -3.87
C VAL A 65 -4.77 -0.20 -4.38
N ARG A 66 -4.84 -0.36 -5.70
CA ARG A 66 -5.39 -1.58 -6.31
C ARG A 66 -4.27 -2.60 -6.47
N LYS A 67 -4.62 -3.89 -6.38
CA LYS A 67 -3.80 -4.96 -6.93
C LYS A 67 -3.86 -4.88 -8.44
N ASP A 68 -2.73 -5.08 -9.10
CA ASP A 68 -2.73 -5.49 -10.50
C ASP A 68 -3.15 -6.96 -10.63
N ASP A 69 -3.30 -7.44 -11.86
CA ASP A 69 -3.69 -8.81 -12.17
C ASP A 69 -2.62 -9.85 -11.75
N SER A 70 -1.43 -9.39 -11.36
CA SER A 70 -0.33 -10.19 -10.82
C SER A 70 -0.34 -10.29 -9.28
N GLY A 71 -1.20 -9.50 -8.61
CA GLY A 71 -1.41 -9.52 -7.17
C GLY A 71 -0.42 -8.67 -6.36
N ILE A 72 0.36 -7.80 -7.00
CA ILE A 72 1.32 -6.89 -6.38
C ILE A 72 0.61 -5.62 -5.89
N TRP A 73 0.96 -5.15 -4.69
CA TRP A 73 0.42 -3.92 -4.11
C TRP A 73 1.30 -2.72 -4.50
N ILE A 74 0.77 -1.73 -5.22
CA ILE A 74 1.46 -0.45 -5.48
C ILE A 74 1.14 0.54 -4.34
N GLU A 75 1.97 0.53 -3.31
CA GLU A 75 1.71 1.12 -2.00
C GLU A 75 1.38 2.63 -1.98
N ASN A 76 0.26 2.98 -1.32
CA ASN A 76 0.00 4.19 -0.55
C ASN A 76 -1.31 4.06 0.24
N LEU A 77 -1.23 3.29 1.32
CA LEU A 77 -2.08 3.42 2.50
C LEU A 77 -1.24 3.08 3.75
N ARG A 78 -0.22 3.91 3.95
CA ARG A 78 0.07 4.59 5.22
C ARG A 78 -0.28 3.81 6.51
N LYS A 79 0.73 3.07 7.02
CA LYS A 79 1.20 3.14 8.41
C LYS A 79 0.13 3.21 9.53
N SER A 80 -0.64 2.15 9.78
CA SER A 80 -1.38 2.03 11.06
C SER A 80 -1.62 0.62 11.60
N GLU A 81 -0.90 -0.40 11.14
CA GLU A 81 -0.83 -1.67 11.86
C GLU A 81 0.60 -1.79 12.38
N GLU A 82 0.77 -2.09 13.68
CA GLU A 82 2.07 -2.49 14.23
C GLU A 82 2.61 -3.61 13.35
N HIS A 83 3.56 -3.26 12.50
CA HIS A 83 4.13 -4.20 11.56
C HIS A 83 5.01 -5.15 12.36
N VAL A 84 4.51 -6.36 12.59
CA VAL A 84 5.32 -7.43 13.14
C VAL A 84 6.34 -7.80 12.08
N SER A 85 7.59 -7.38 12.27
CA SER A 85 8.68 -7.67 11.34
C SER A 85 8.84 -9.18 11.20
N PHE A 86 9.13 -9.65 9.99
CA PHE A 86 9.48 -11.05 9.78
C PHE A 86 10.70 -11.50 10.60
N ASP A 87 11.55 -10.56 10.99
CA ASP A 87 12.73 -10.87 11.80
C ASP A 87 12.37 -11.27 13.24
N THR A 88 11.13 -11.03 13.67
CA THR A 88 10.61 -11.55 14.95
C THR A 88 10.00 -12.96 14.82
N LEU A 89 10.02 -13.56 13.63
CA LEU A 89 9.54 -14.92 13.44
C LEU A 89 10.52 -15.92 14.06
N THR A 90 10.16 -16.43 15.23
CA THR A 90 10.87 -17.53 15.90
C THR A 90 10.25 -18.88 15.53
N ILE A 91 11.02 -19.96 15.74
CA ILE A 91 10.54 -21.35 15.52
C ILE A 91 9.28 -21.62 16.36
N GLU A 92 9.26 -21.17 17.62
CA GLU A 92 8.12 -21.33 18.52
C GLU A 92 6.86 -20.61 18.03
N LEU A 93 7.01 -19.36 17.58
CA LEU A 93 5.91 -18.58 17.04
C LEU A 93 5.35 -19.24 15.77
N TYR A 94 6.23 -19.71 14.89
CA TYR A 94 5.83 -20.46 13.71
C TYR A 94 5.04 -21.73 14.08
N ARG A 95 5.50 -22.53 15.05
CA ARG A 95 4.78 -23.71 15.54
C ARG A 95 3.40 -23.36 16.11
N LYS A 96 3.31 -22.31 16.94
CA LYS A 96 2.01 -21.81 17.45
C LYS A 96 1.05 -21.44 16.33
N MET A 97 1.55 -20.76 15.28
CA MET A 97 0.75 -20.44 14.08
C MET A 97 0.29 -21.70 13.35
N LYS A 98 1.14 -22.74 13.24
CA LYS A 98 0.74 -24.02 12.63
C LYS A 98 -0.32 -24.76 13.45
N VAL A 99 -0.22 -24.77 14.78
CA VAL A 99 -1.24 -25.34 15.68
C VAL A 99 -2.58 -24.59 15.54
N ALA A 100 -2.53 -23.26 15.33
CA ALA A 100 -3.70 -22.45 15.02
C ALA A 100 -4.25 -22.63 13.58
N ASN A 101 -3.83 -23.67 12.86
CA ASN A 101 -4.19 -23.95 11.46
C ASN A 101 -3.86 -22.82 10.47
N MET A 102 -2.89 -21.96 10.79
CA MET A 102 -2.43 -20.94 9.85
C MET A 102 -1.55 -21.61 8.77
N ASN A 103 -2.00 -21.51 7.52
CA ASN A 103 -1.23 -22.00 6.39
C ASN A 103 -0.10 -21.02 6.01
N ASP A 104 0.91 -21.50 5.30
CA ASP A 104 2.10 -20.72 4.97
C ASP A 104 1.75 -19.47 4.14
N ARG A 105 0.68 -19.51 3.35
CA ARG A 105 0.17 -18.36 2.60
C ARG A 105 -0.37 -17.27 3.54
N ALA A 106 -1.08 -17.66 4.60
CA ALA A 106 -1.56 -16.75 5.62
C ALA A 106 -0.41 -16.19 6.46
N ILE A 107 0.60 -17.00 6.80
CA ILE A 107 1.82 -16.55 7.51
C ILE A 107 2.58 -15.51 6.66
N VAL A 108 2.80 -15.81 5.39
CA VAL A 108 3.46 -14.90 4.43
C VAL A 108 2.70 -13.57 4.31
N LYS A 109 1.36 -13.63 4.31
CA LYS A 109 0.51 -12.44 4.29
C LYS A 109 0.58 -11.66 5.62
N PHE A 110 0.60 -12.35 6.75
CA PHE A 110 0.69 -11.75 8.08
C PHE A 110 1.98 -10.94 8.24
N PHE A 111 3.11 -11.50 7.83
CA PHE A 111 4.43 -10.83 7.87
C PHE A 111 4.76 -9.99 6.63
N ARG A 112 3.86 -9.92 5.65
CA ARG A 112 4.05 -9.19 4.38
C ARG A 112 5.38 -9.49 3.66
N VAL A 113 5.83 -10.74 3.72
CA VAL A 113 7.05 -11.18 3.02
C VAL A 113 6.72 -11.94 1.74
N GLY A 114 7.72 -12.26 0.93
CA GLY A 114 7.57 -13.20 -0.18
C GLY A 114 7.61 -14.65 0.29
N SER A 115 6.87 -15.54 -0.38
CA SER A 115 6.89 -16.99 -0.08
C SER A 115 8.29 -17.60 -0.10
N ARG A 116 9.16 -17.13 -1.01
CA ARG A 116 10.57 -17.54 -1.08
C ARG A 116 11.33 -17.26 0.22
N ARG A 117 11.05 -16.13 0.89
CA ARG A 117 11.68 -15.76 2.16
C ARG A 117 11.26 -16.69 3.29
N LEU A 118 9.97 -17.03 3.38
CA LEU A 118 9.51 -18.03 4.36
C LEU A 118 10.10 -19.42 4.07
N VAL A 119 10.17 -19.84 2.80
CA VAL A 119 10.78 -21.12 2.42
C VAL A 119 12.25 -21.18 2.82
N LYS A 120 13.02 -20.13 2.52
CA LYS A 120 14.42 -20.02 2.94
C LYS A 120 14.55 -20.06 4.46
N TRP A 121 13.78 -19.25 5.19
CA TRP A 121 13.78 -19.25 6.65
C TRP A 121 13.47 -20.63 7.24
N LYS A 122 12.48 -21.36 6.69
CA LYS A 122 12.17 -22.73 7.12
C LYS A 122 13.37 -23.67 6.90
N LYS A 123 14.04 -23.56 5.75
CA LYS A 123 15.24 -24.36 5.45
C LYS A 123 16.36 -24.06 6.44
N ASP A 124 16.63 -22.78 6.66
CA ASP A 124 17.68 -22.30 7.57
C ASP A 124 17.40 -22.71 9.03
N ASN A 125 16.13 -22.94 9.40
CA ASN A 125 15.71 -23.39 10.72
C ASN A 125 15.38 -24.89 10.81
N GLY A 126 15.73 -25.70 9.80
CA GLY A 126 15.50 -27.16 9.81
C GLY A 126 14.04 -27.60 9.74
N LEU A 127 13.13 -26.72 9.30
CA LEU A 127 11.68 -26.94 9.18
C LEU A 127 11.26 -27.38 7.76
N SER A 128 12.21 -27.74 6.90
CA SER A 128 11.96 -28.25 5.55
C SER A 128 11.60 -29.74 5.58
N GLY A 129 10.39 -30.05 6.03
CA GLY A 129 9.82 -31.39 6.01
C GLY A 129 8.30 -31.31 6.17
N ASN A 130 7.58 -32.30 5.66
CA ASN A 130 6.15 -32.43 5.94
C ASN A 130 5.96 -32.43 7.46
N PHE A 131 5.36 -31.37 8.00
CA PHE A 131 4.80 -31.41 9.36
C PHE A 131 3.73 -32.49 9.35
N LYS A 132 4.13 -33.75 9.57
CA LYS A 132 3.21 -34.75 10.08
C LYS A 132 2.71 -34.14 11.40
N LYS A 133 1.39 -34.07 11.57
CA LYS A 133 0.80 -33.84 12.89
C LYS A 133 1.41 -34.91 13.79
N GLU A 134 2.45 -34.57 14.54
CA GLU A 134 2.84 -35.41 15.66
C GLU A 134 1.65 -35.36 16.61
N GLU A 135 1.08 -36.55 16.77
CA GLU A 135 0.03 -36.87 17.69
C GLU A 135 0.30 -36.22 19.03
N SER A 136 -0.76 -35.68 19.61
CA SER A 136 -0.84 -35.32 21.02
C SER A 136 -0.20 -36.45 21.85
N ILE A 137 1.01 -36.23 22.34
CA ILE A 137 1.61 -37.06 23.37
C ILE A 137 0.83 -36.74 24.64
N LYS A 138 0.00 -37.72 25.02
CA LYS A 138 -0.58 -38.08 26.32
C LYS A 138 -0.56 -37.02 27.43
#